data_AF-A0A7C2LXM2-F1
#
_entry.id   AF-A0A7C2LXM2-F1
#
_cell.length_a   1.000
_cell.length_b   1.000
_cell.length_c   1.000
_cell.angle_alpha   90.00
_cell.angle_beta   90.00
_cell.angle_gamma   90.00
#
_symmetry.space_group_name_H-M   'P 1'
#
loop_
_entity.id
_entity.type
_entity.pdbx_description
1 polymer ?
#
loop_
_entity_poly.entity_id
_entity_poly.type
_entity_poly.pdbx_seq_one_letter_code
_entity_poly.pdbx_strand_id
1 'polypeptide(L)'
;MHKENKKSFLEDESLTHHPFRVPEGYFDNFAGRLQQRIREEEEARVPVRRLRSPDRFRIAMAAAVILIALVTYPVIRILNVHDSRVNDYSDLVLLENMDLSDEDLYLLEMMADETSAGNEEDIYLDQAMKHLALHEVELDLISE
;
A
#
# COMPACT_ATOMS: atom_id res chain seq x y z
N MET A 1 31.69 82.45 19.66
CA MET A 1 31.37 81.02 19.45
C MET A 1 32.36 80.19 20.26
N HIS A 2 31.98 79.77 21.47
CA HIS A 2 32.86 79.02 22.37
C HIS A 2 32.92 77.55 21.94
N LYS A 3 34.14 77.03 21.78
CA LYS A 3 34.43 75.65 21.41
C LYS A 3 34.73 74.91 22.71
N GLU A 4 33.79 74.10 23.18
CA GLU A 4 33.97 73.34 24.41
C GLU A 4 35.09 72.32 24.22
N ASN A 5 36.13 72.46 25.03
CA ASN A 5 37.28 71.58 25.08
C ASN A 5 36.86 70.32 25.87
N LYS A 6 36.39 69.28 25.16
CA LYS A 6 36.09 67.97 25.75
C LYS A 6 37.42 67.31 26.16
N LYS A 7 37.86 67.60 27.37
CA LYS A 7 38.92 66.83 28.03
C LYS A 7 38.53 65.36 28.00
N SER A 8 39.47 64.50 27.60
CA SER A 8 39.17 63.10 27.38
C SER A 8 38.91 62.45 28.74
N PHE A 9 37.85 61.65 28.83
CA PHE A 9 37.46 60.91 30.04
C PHE A 9 38.57 59.98 30.60
N LEU A 10 39.68 59.84 29.87
CA LEU A 10 40.80 58.96 30.18
C LEU A 10 41.92 59.64 30.97
N GLU A 11 41.83 60.95 31.25
CA GLU A 11 42.84 61.73 31.99
C GLU A 11 42.53 61.84 33.50
N ASP A 12 41.55 61.07 33.99
CA ASP A 12 41.21 61.01 35.41
C ASP A 12 42.20 60.10 36.16
N GLU A 13 43.03 60.69 37.03
CA GLU A 13 44.01 60.02 37.90
C GLU A 13 43.37 58.90 38.75
N SER A 14 42.06 58.97 39.01
CA SER A 14 41.32 57.95 39.76
C SER A 14 41.19 56.62 39.00
N LEU A 15 41.32 56.61 37.67
CA LEU A 15 41.30 55.40 36.84
C LEU A 15 42.67 54.71 36.79
N THR A 16 43.74 55.38 37.22
CA THR A 16 45.09 54.81 37.27
C THR A 16 45.24 53.80 38.42
N HIS A 17 44.38 53.93 39.44
CA HIS A 17 44.34 53.03 40.57
C HIS A 17 43.41 51.86 40.26
N HIS A 18 43.93 50.76 39.72
CA HIS A 18 43.15 49.56 39.32
C HIS A 18 42.13 49.14 40.40
N PRO A 19 40.83 49.47 40.26
CA PRO A 19 39.85 49.22 41.30
C PRO A 19 39.41 47.74 41.33
N PHE A 20 39.75 47.00 40.26
CA PHE A 20 39.45 45.58 40.11
C PHE A 20 40.74 44.77 40.21
N ARG A 21 41.29 44.64 41.42
CA ARG A 21 42.39 43.73 41.70
C ARG A 21 41.85 42.44 42.29
N VAL A 22 42.23 41.31 41.69
CA VAL A 22 41.92 39.99 42.26
C VAL A 22 42.81 39.73 43.47
N PRO A 23 42.33 39.00 44.49
CA PRO A 23 43.16 38.53 45.59
C PRO A 23 44.35 37.71 45.10
N GLU A 24 45.47 37.81 45.81
CA GLU A 24 46.62 36.94 45.55
C GLU A 24 46.21 35.47 45.68
N GLY A 25 46.65 34.65 44.72
CA GLY A 25 46.35 33.22 44.67
C GLY A 25 44.93 32.81 44.25
N TYR A 26 44.07 33.77 43.81
CA TYR A 26 42.71 33.46 43.34
C TYR A 26 42.66 32.40 42.24
N PHE A 27 43.65 32.44 41.32
CA PHE A 27 43.75 31.55 40.17
C PHE A 27 44.49 30.23 40.47
N ASP A 28 45.21 30.12 41.59
CA ASP A 28 46.07 28.96 41.88
C ASP A 28 45.28 27.65 41.97
N ASN A 29 44.03 27.72 42.45
CA ASN A 29 43.12 26.56 42.54
C ASN A 29 41.95 26.64 41.54
N PHE A 30 42.01 27.52 40.54
CA PHE A 30 40.92 27.64 39.56
C PHE A 30 40.79 26.39 38.69
N ALA A 31 41.90 25.86 38.18
CA ALA A 31 41.90 24.68 37.33
C ALA A 31 41.34 23.44 38.06
N GLY A 32 41.71 23.26 39.33
CA GLY A 32 41.18 22.17 40.17
C GLY A 32 39.67 22.28 40.38
N ARG A 33 39.17 23.48 40.74
CA ARG A 33 37.73 23.74 40.89
C ARG A 33 36.95 23.50 39.59
N LEU A 34 37.50 23.91 38.45
CA LEU A 34 36.87 23.71 37.14
C LEU A 34 36.78 22.22 36.79
N GLN A 35 37.89 21.48 36.94
CA GLN A 35 37.92 20.05 36.64
C GLN A 35 37.00 19.25 37.56
N GLN A 36 36.92 19.62 38.84
CA GLN A 36 36.01 18.99 39.79
C GLN A 36 34.54 19.19 39.37
N ARG A 37 34.14 20.41 38.98
CA ARG A 37 32.76 20.67 38.52
C ARG A 37 32.40 19.90 37.25
N ILE A 38 33.34 19.77 36.31
CA ILE A 38 33.11 18.98 35.09
C ILE A 38 32.87 17.51 35.44
N ARG A 39 33.68 16.94 36.35
CA ARG A 39 33.50 15.55 36.80
C ARG A 39 32.17 15.35 37.54
N GLU A 40 31.81 16.27 38.43
CA GLU A 40 30.53 16.23 39.14
C GLU A 40 29.34 16.31 38.16
N GLU A 41 29.43 17.10 37.09
CA GLU A 41 28.41 17.19 36.04
C GLU A 41 28.35 15.94 35.15
N GLU A 42 29.49 15.30 34.89
CA GLU A 42 29.57 14.02 34.16
C GLU A 42 29.01 12.84 34.97
N GLU A 43 29.23 12.83 36.29
CA GLU A 43 28.70 11.83 37.22
C GLU A 43 27.21 12.06 37.49
N ALA A 44 26.76 13.31 37.52
CA ALA A 44 25.36 13.69 37.68
C ALA A 44 24.53 13.56 36.39
N ARG A 45 25.04 12.89 35.34
CA ARG A 45 24.28 12.60 34.12
C ARG A 45 23.02 11.81 34.46
N VAL A 46 21.92 12.55 34.54
CA VAL A 46 20.56 12.06 34.70
C VAL A 46 20.36 10.89 33.72
N PRO A 47 19.88 9.72 34.17
CA PRO A 47 19.73 8.56 33.30
C PRO A 47 18.80 8.94 32.16
N VAL A 48 19.38 9.16 30.97
CA VAL A 48 18.65 9.37 29.73
C VAL A 48 17.95 8.06 29.40
N ARG A 49 16.74 7.90 29.93
CA ARG A 49 15.80 6.85 29.55
C ARG A 49 15.53 7.01 28.07
N ARG A 50 16.23 6.24 27.25
CA ARG A 50 15.91 6.10 25.83
C ARG A 50 14.52 5.48 25.79
N LEU A 51 13.56 6.25 25.26
CA LEU A 51 12.21 5.74 25.03
C LEU A 51 12.36 4.46 24.20
N ARG A 52 11.85 3.37 24.78
CA ARG A 52 11.85 2.01 24.25
C ARG A 52 11.48 2.02 22.77
N SER A 53 12.24 1.26 21.97
CA SER A 53 12.17 1.27 20.51
C SER A 53 10.74 1.02 19.99
N PRO A 54 10.35 1.66 18.87
CA PRO A 54 8.98 1.62 18.36
C PRO A 54 8.61 0.31 17.66
N ASP A 55 9.42 -0.76 17.76
CA ASP A 55 9.21 -1.99 17.01
C ASP A 55 7.88 -2.67 17.35
N ARG A 56 7.38 -2.47 18.57
CA ARG A 56 6.06 -2.95 19.02
C ARG A 56 4.91 -2.22 18.33
N PHE A 57 5.09 -0.94 18.01
CA PHE A 57 4.10 -0.18 17.25
C PHE A 57 4.03 -0.62 15.79
N ARG A 58 5.14 -1.07 15.21
CA ARG A 58 5.16 -1.63 13.84
C ARG A 58 4.36 -2.92 13.75
N ILE A 59 4.50 -3.81 14.74
CA ILE A 59 3.72 -5.06 14.83
C ILE A 59 2.24 -4.75 15.06
N ALA A 60 1.92 -3.80 15.94
CA ALA A 60 0.54 -3.38 16.19
C ALA A 60 -0.15 -2.77 14.96
N MET A 61 0.58 -1.95 14.19
CA MET A 61 0.08 -1.34 12.95
C MET A 61 -0.23 -2.40 11.88
N ALA A 62 0.64 -3.40 11.69
CA ALA A 62 0.41 -4.48 10.74
C ALA A 62 -0.83 -5.30 11.09
N ALA A 63 -1.03 -5.63 12.37
CA ALA A 63 -2.22 -6.35 12.83
C ALA A 63 -3.53 -5.57 12.61
N ALA A 64 -3.51 -4.25 12.82
CA ALA A 64 -4.67 -3.39 12.58
C ALA A 64 -5.07 -3.35 11.10
N VAL A 65 -4.09 -3.27 10.19
CA VAL A 65 -4.35 -3.30 8.74
C VAL A 65 -4.95 -4.65 8.31
N ILE A 66 -4.45 -5.76 8.85
CA ILE A 66 -4.99 -7.10 8.58
C ILE A 66 -6.43 -7.23 9.08
N LEU A 67 -6.74 -6.72 10.28
CA LEU A 67 -8.11 -6.72 10.82
C LEU A 67 -9.07 -5.91 9.95
N ILE A 68 -8.66 -4.71 9.53
CA ILE A 68 -9.48 -3.88 8.64
C ILE A 68 -9.72 -4.62 7.32
N ALA A 69 -8.69 -5.20 6.71
CA ALA A 69 -8.81 -5.96 5.47
C ALA A 69 -9.74 -7.18 5.60
N LEU A 70 -9.67 -7.91 6.72
CA LEU A 70 -10.56 -9.04 7.01
C LEU A 70 -12.04 -8.63 7.11
N VAL A 71 -12.31 -7.44 7.64
CA VAL A 71 -13.67 -6.91 7.79
C VAL A 71 -14.18 -6.30 6.48
N THR A 72 -13.35 -5.56 5.76
CA THR A 72 -13.77 -4.86 4.52
C THR A 72 -13.87 -5.79 3.32
N TYR A 73 -13.05 -6.84 3.23
CA TYR A 73 -13.06 -7.79 2.12
C TYR A 73 -14.42 -8.48 1.86
N PRO A 74 -15.10 -9.10 2.85
CA PRO A 74 -16.39 -9.75 2.60
C PRO A 74 -17.48 -8.73 2.24
N VAL A 75 -17.42 -7.50 2.78
CA VAL A 75 -18.36 -6.43 2.47
C VAL A 75 -18.25 -6.04 0.99
N ILE A 76 -17.05 -5.80 0.50
CA ILE A 76 -16.81 -5.48 -0.91
C ILE A 76 -17.20 -6.65 -1.81
N ARG A 77 -16.89 -7.89 -1.40
CA ARG A 77 -17.26 -9.09 -2.15
C ARG A 77 -18.77 -9.23 -2.29
N ILE A 78 -19.55 -9.06 -1.22
CA ILE A 78 -21.00 -9.20 -1.25
C ILE A 78 -21.66 -8.11 -2.10
N LEU A 79 -21.15 -6.88 -2.04
CA LEU A 79 -21.66 -5.77 -2.86
C LEU A 79 -21.30 -5.93 -4.34
N ASN A 80 -20.14 -6.50 -4.67
CA ASN A 80 -19.69 -6.70 -6.06
C ASN A 80 -20.15 -8.03 -6.69
N VAL A 81 -20.68 -8.98 -5.92
CA VAL A 81 -21.20 -10.28 -6.43
C VAL A 81 -22.46 -10.12 -7.29
N HIS A 82 -23.05 -8.93 -7.34
CA HIS A 82 -24.25 -8.67 -8.17
C HIS A 82 -23.97 -8.48 -9.66
N ASP A 83 -22.70 -8.36 -10.08
CA ASP A 83 -22.36 -8.08 -11.50
C ASP A 83 -22.07 -9.35 -12.32
N SER A 84 -21.71 -10.48 -11.67
CA SER A 84 -21.28 -11.69 -12.39
C SER A 84 -22.42 -12.63 -12.80
N ARG A 85 -23.68 -12.35 -12.46
CA ARG A 85 -24.84 -13.17 -12.89
C ARG A 85 -25.68 -12.52 -13.99
N VAL A 86 -25.39 -11.27 -14.35
CA VAL A 86 -26.13 -10.55 -15.39
C VAL A 86 -25.67 -10.99 -16.79
N ASN A 87 -24.43 -11.46 -16.94
CA ASN A 87 -23.89 -11.90 -18.24
C ASN A 87 -24.41 -13.27 -18.73
N ASP A 88 -24.81 -14.20 -17.84
CA ASP A 88 -25.28 -15.54 -18.26
C ASP A 88 -26.63 -15.47 -19.00
N TYR A 89 -27.51 -14.54 -18.60
CA TYR A 89 -28.81 -14.37 -19.24
C TYR A 89 -28.75 -13.54 -20.51
N SER A 90 -27.81 -12.60 -20.60
CA SER A 90 -27.63 -11.83 -21.82
C SER A 90 -27.12 -12.68 -22.98
N ASP A 91 -26.23 -13.65 -22.71
CA ASP A 91 -25.71 -14.55 -23.75
C ASP A 91 -26.79 -15.48 -24.31
N LEU A 92 -27.69 -15.99 -23.46
CA LEU A 92 -28.80 -16.85 -23.88
C LEU A 92 -29.78 -16.12 -24.80
N VAL A 93 -30.08 -14.86 -24.46
CA VAL A 93 -30.95 -13.98 -25.28
C VAL A 93 -30.25 -13.58 -26.58
N LEU A 94 -28.92 -13.43 -26.57
CA LEU A 94 -28.15 -13.16 -27.77
C LEU A 94 -28.17 -14.34 -28.74
N LEU A 95 -28.04 -15.56 -28.21
CA LEU A 95 -28.18 -16.81 -28.98
C LEU A 95 -29.58 -16.98 -29.58
N GLU A 96 -30.64 -16.65 -28.84
CA GLU A 96 -32.01 -16.71 -29.34
C GLU A 96 -32.28 -15.71 -30.48
N ASN A 97 -31.62 -14.56 -30.46
CA ASN A 97 -31.77 -13.50 -31.46
C ASN A 97 -30.74 -13.55 -32.59
N MET A 98 -29.81 -14.51 -32.56
CA MET A 98 -28.91 -14.74 -33.70
C MET A 98 -29.69 -15.47 -34.79
N ASP A 99 -30.19 -14.69 -35.74
CA ASP A 99 -30.70 -15.20 -37.01
C ASP A 99 -29.49 -15.66 -37.85
N LEU A 100 -29.20 -16.97 -37.82
CA LEU A 100 -28.14 -17.55 -38.64
C LEU A 100 -28.57 -17.46 -40.10
N SER A 101 -27.86 -16.65 -40.89
CA SER A 101 -28.12 -16.55 -42.32
C SER A 101 -27.65 -17.82 -43.03
N ASP A 102 -28.24 -18.13 -44.20
CA ASP A 102 -27.84 -19.30 -45.00
C ASP A 102 -26.34 -19.31 -45.33
N GLU A 103 -25.71 -18.14 -45.42
CA GLU A 103 -24.26 -17.98 -45.61
C GLU A 103 -23.45 -18.38 -44.37
N ASP A 104 -23.93 -18.05 -43.17
CA ASP A 104 -23.28 -18.42 -41.92
C ASP A 104 -23.36 -19.94 -41.70
N LEU A 105 -24.47 -20.57 -42.13
CA LEU A 105 -24.64 -22.02 -42.08
C LEU A 105 -23.64 -22.75 -43.00
N TYR A 106 -23.40 -22.22 -44.20
CA TYR A 106 -22.39 -22.77 -45.12
C TYR A 106 -20.96 -22.61 -44.59
N LEU A 107 -20.65 -21.48 -43.95
CA LEU A 107 -19.35 -21.29 -43.28
C LEU A 107 -19.18 -22.28 -42.11
N LEU A 108 -20.23 -22.50 -41.33
CA LEU A 108 -20.22 -23.47 -40.23
C LEU A 108 -20.01 -24.90 -40.75
N GLU A 109 -20.68 -25.27 -41.84
CA GLU A 109 -20.50 -26.55 -42.54
C GLU A 109 -19.04 -26.73 -43.01
N MET A 110 -18.46 -25.70 -43.64
CA MET A 110 -17.07 -25.72 -44.09
C MET A 110 -16.06 -25.84 -42.93
N MET A 111 -16.35 -25.20 -41.79
CA MET A 111 -15.52 -25.33 -40.57
C MET A 111 -15.71 -26.69 -39.88
N ALA A 112 -16.92 -27.24 -39.88
CA ALA A 112 -17.21 -28.56 -39.30
C ALA A 112 -16.45 -29.65 -40.05
N ASP A 113 -16.36 -29.52 -41.38
CA ASP A 113 -15.60 -30.43 -42.23
C ASP A 113 -14.08 -30.33 -41.99
N GLU A 114 -13.55 -29.13 -41.70
CA GLU A 114 -12.13 -29.00 -41.28
C GLU A 114 -11.83 -29.61 -39.90
N THR A 115 -12.80 -29.60 -38.96
CA THR A 115 -12.62 -30.23 -37.64
C THR A 115 -12.81 -31.75 -37.64
N SER A 116 -13.47 -32.33 -38.65
CA SER A 116 -13.79 -33.77 -38.73
C SER A 116 -12.65 -34.66 -39.23
N ALA A 117 -11.46 -34.12 -39.49
CA ALA A 117 -10.33 -34.92 -39.96
C ALA A 117 -9.68 -35.83 -38.88
N GLY A 118 -10.26 -35.96 -37.67
CA GLY A 118 -9.54 -36.52 -36.52
C GLY A 118 -10.16 -37.66 -35.72
N ASN A 119 -11.49 -37.77 -35.57
CA ASN A 119 -12.06 -38.66 -34.55
C ASN A 119 -13.15 -39.58 -35.13
N GLU A 120 -12.91 -40.89 -35.01
CA GLU A 120 -13.84 -41.94 -35.47
C GLU A 120 -15.21 -41.86 -34.77
N GLU A 121 -15.29 -41.33 -33.55
CA GLU A 121 -16.55 -41.11 -32.82
C GLU A 121 -17.47 -40.10 -33.51
N ASP A 122 -16.92 -39.10 -34.19
CA ASP A 122 -17.70 -38.03 -34.82
C ASP A 122 -18.44 -38.54 -36.08
N ILE A 123 -17.87 -39.54 -36.77
CA ILE A 123 -18.48 -40.19 -37.94
C ILE A 123 -19.76 -40.96 -37.53
N TYR A 124 -19.73 -41.65 -36.38
CA TYR A 124 -20.90 -42.35 -35.86
C TYR A 124 -21.97 -41.38 -35.37
N LEU A 125 -21.56 -40.25 -34.82
CA LEU A 125 -22.45 -39.22 -34.30
C LEU A 125 -23.20 -38.52 -35.44
N ASP A 126 -22.52 -38.19 -36.54
CA ASP A 126 -23.14 -37.66 -37.75
C ASP A 126 -24.16 -38.64 -38.33
N GLN A 127 -23.78 -39.92 -38.47
CA GLN A 127 -24.69 -40.94 -38.97
C GLN A 127 -25.92 -41.12 -38.07
N ALA A 128 -25.76 -41.06 -36.75
CA ALA A 128 -26.85 -41.13 -35.78
C ALA A 128 -27.78 -39.91 -35.88
N MET A 129 -27.22 -38.70 -35.98
CA MET A 129 -27.95 -37.46 -36.13
C MET A 129 -28.76 -37.44 -37.44
N LYS A 130 -28.14 -37.83 -38.55
CA LYS A 130 -28.80 -37.94 -39.85
C LYS A 130 -29.95 -38.93 -39.83
N HIS A 131 -29.75 -40.07 -39.16
CA HIS A 131 -30.80 -41.08 -39.00
C HIS A 131 -31.96 -40.54 -38.16
N LEU A 132 -31.69 -39.82 -37.07
CA LEU A 132 -32.71 -39.17 -36.23
C LEU A 132 -33.43 -38.01 -36.95
N ALA A 133 -32.77 -37.30 -37.86
CA ALA A 133 -33.40 -36.24 -38.63
C ALA A 133 -34.33 -36.79 -39.74
N LEU A 134 -33.98 -37.94 -40.32
CA LEU A 134 -34.79 -38.60 -41.36
C LEU A 134 -35.98 -39.38 -40.78
N HIS A 135 -35.87 -39.81 -39.53
CA HIS A 135 -36.92 -40.55 -38.84
C HIS A 135 -37.42 -39.71 -37.68
N GLU A 136 -38.63 -39.17 -37.79
CA GLU A 136 -39.29 -38.44 -36.70
C GLU A 136 -39.51 -39.42 -35.53
N VAL A 137 -38.55 -39.50 -34.62
CA VAL A 137 -38.63 -40.38 -33.46
C VAL A 137 -39.56 -39.71 -32.45
N GLU A 138 -40.76 -40.28 -32.28
CA GLU A 138 -41.69 -39.87 -31.24
C GLU A 138 -41.04 -40.05 -29.86
N LEU A 139 -40.75 -38.92 -29.19
CA LEU A 139 -40.09 -38.85 -27.88
C LEU A 139 -40.90 -39.49 -26.74
N ASP A 140 -42.16 -39.85 -26.97
CA ASP A 140 -43.05 -40.43 -25.95
C ASP A 140 -42.60 -41.84 -25.51
N LEU A 141 -41.93 -42.61 -26.36
CA LEU A 141 -41.49 -43.99 -26.05
C LEU A 141 -40.23 -44.10 -25.18
N ILE A 142 -39.55 -42.99 -24.88
CA ILE A 142 -38.31 -42.99 -24.07
C ILE A 142 -38.61 -42.70 -22.58
N SER A 143 -39.86 -42.32 -22.24
CA SER A 143 -40.23 -41.86 -20.89
C SER A 143 -41.10 -42.81 -20.05
N GLU A 144 -41.20 -44.09 -20.41
CA GLU A 144 -41.77 -45.14 -19.54
C GLU A 144 -40.69 -46.05 -18.91
#